data_AF-A0A9D9R4U2-F1
#
_entry.id   AF-A0A9D9R4U2-F1
#
_cell.length_a   1.000
_cell.length_b   1.000
_cell.length_c   1.000
_cell.angle_alpha   90.00
_cell.angle_beta   90.00
_cell.angle_gamma   90.00
#
_symmetry.space_group_name_H-M   'P 1'
#
loop_
_entity.id
_entity.type
_entity.pdbx_description
1 polymer ?
#
loop_
_entity_poly.entity_id
_entity_poly.type
_entity_poly.pdbx_seq_one_letter_code
_entity_poly.pdbx_strand_id
1 'polypeptide(L)'
;MKKLLSILFLALLTLPAFAEGDGVNFFEGSFRQALAKAKKEKKMVMLDAYTSWCGPCKVLKNKVFPNKELGAYINEHFVSIGVDMEAGEGPALANMYPVEGYPTILFLDASGKIKKKVLGLPQGGAKELLGVAKNIK
;
A
#
# COMPACT_ATOMS: atom_id res chain seq x y z
N MET A 1 59.79 -12.95 14.48
CA MET A 1 59.04 -11.94 13.71
C MET A 1 57.84 -12.61 13.06
N LYS A 2 56.63 -12.10 13.35
CA LYS A 2 55.47 -12.01 12.43
C LYS A 2 54.93 -13.35 11.88
N LYS A 3 53.70 -13.80 12.10
CA LYS A 3 52.47 -13.19 12.61
C LYS A 3 51.53 -14.36 12.95
N LEU A 4 50.92 -14.31 14.12
CA LEU A 4 49.69 -15.03 14.39
C LEU A 4 48.62 -14.56 13.40
N LEU A 5 47.96 -15.47 12.70
CA LEU A 5 46.67 -15.17 12.06
C LEU A 5 45.66 -16.20 12.55
N SER A 6 45.03 -15.87 13.68
CA SER A 6 43.81 -16.51 14.15
C SER A 6 42.76 -16.48 13.03
N ILE A 7 42.32 -17.66 12.61
CA ILE A 7 41.11 -17.82 11.81
C ILE A 7 39.94 -17.63 12.79
N LEU A 8 39.54 -16.38 12.99
CA LEU A 8 38.28 -16.05 13.65
C LEU A 8 37.18 -16.17 12.60
N PHE A 9 36.52 -17.32 12.55
CA PHE A 9 35.33 -17.55 11.75
C PHE A 9 34.16 -16.76 12.36
N LEU A 10 34.13 -15.45 12.08
CA LEU A 10 33.03 -14.59 12.46
C LEU A 10 31.85 -14.94 11.54
N ALA A 11 31.02 -15.88 11.99
CA ALA A 11 29.70 -16.12 11.43
C ALA A 11 28.90 -14.82 11.58
N LEU A 12 28.94 -13.99 10.54
CA LEU A 12 28.14 -12.80 10.40
C LEU A 12 26.68 -13.27 10.25
N LEU A 13 26.00 -13.44 11.39
CA LEU A 13 24.54 -13.51 11.43
C LEU A 13 24.03 -12.23 10.81
N THR A 14 23.72 -12.29 9.50
CA THR A 14 22.91 -11.26 8.85
C THR A 14 21.54 -11.34 9.47
N LEU A 15 21.36 -10.64 10.58
CA LEU A 15 20.02 -10.27 11.04
C LEU A 15 19.34 -9.61 9.84
N PRO A 16 18.17 -10.08 9.39
CA PRO A 16 17.39 -9.30 8.45
C PRO A 16 17.15 -7.97 9.16
N ALA A 17 17.69 -6.89 8.60
CA ALA A 17 17.34 -5.56 9.02
C ALA A 17 15.82 -5.47 8.83
N PHE A 18 15.07 -5.51 9.94
CA PHE A 18 13.68 -5.12 9.92
C PHE A 18 13.70 -3.66 9.48
N ALA A 19 13.45 -3.43 8.19
CA ALA A 19 13.22 -2.11 7.68
C ALA A 19 12.07 -1.54 8.51
N GLU A 20 12.38 -0.58 9.37
CA GLU A 20 11.36 0.23 10.02
C GLU A 20 10.57 0.90 8.90
N GLY A 21 9.41 0.34 8.56
CA GLY A 21 8.68 0.74 7.35
C GLY A 21 8.32 2.23 7.40
N ASP A 22 8.63 2.95 6.33
CA ASP A 22 8.34 4.39 6.14
C ASP A 22 6.84 4.68 5.87
N GLY A 23 5.94 3.75 6.22
CA GLY A 23 4.52 3.78 5.89
C GLY A 23 4.18 2.92 4.68
N VAL A 24 3.03 3.21 4.05
CA VAL A 24 2.54 2.50 2.87
C VAL A 24 3.35 2.92 1.63
N ASN A 25 3.89 1.93 0.93
CA ASN A 25 4.60 2.12 -0.33
C ASN A 25 3.61 2.12 -1.49
N PHE A 26 3.53 3.25 -2.19
CA PHE A 26 2.72 3.37 -3.39
C PHE A 26 3.54 3.01 -4.63
N PHE A 27 2.99 2.11 -5.43
CA PHE A 27 3.54 1.71 -6.71
C PHE A 27 3.44 2.86 -7.71
N GLU A 28 4.57 3.16 -8.35
CA GLU A 28 4.64 4.13 -9.44
C GLU A 28 4.47 3.42 -10.79
N GLY A 29 3.37 3.73 -11.47
CA GLY A 29 3.02 3.16 -12.76
C GLY A 29 1.50 3.20 -12.99
N SER A 30 1.04 2.51 -14.02
CA SER A 30 -0.40 2.38 -14.32
C SER A 30 -1.09 1.36 -13.43
N PHE A 31 -2.41 1.50 -13.27
CA PHE A 31 -3.27 0.53 -12.59
C PHE A 31 -3.15 -0.88 -13.19
N ARG A 32 -3.02 -0.98 -14.52
CA ARG A 32 -2.77 -2.26 -15.19
C ARG A 32 -1.45 -2.90 -14.76
N GLN A 33 -0.39 -2.11 -14.59
CA GLN A 33 0.90 -2.61 -14.10
C GLN A 33 0.81 -3.01 -12.62
N ALA A 34 0.04 -2.28 -11.80
CA ALA A 34 -0.21 -2.65 -10.42
C ALA A 34 -0.92 -4.02 -10.32
N LEU A 35 -1.95 -4.27 -11.12
CA LEU A 35 -2.61 -5.58 -11.21
C LEU A 35 -1.65 -6.69 -11.65
N ALA A 36 -0.82 -6.43 -12.66
CA ALA A 36 0.17 -7.40 -13.12
C ALA A 36 1.21 -7.72 -12.02
N LYS A 37 1.69 -6.70 -11.30
CA LYS A 37 2.59 -6.87 -10.14
C LYS A 37 1.92 -7.65 -9.02
N ALA A 38 0.67 -7.32 -8.67
CA ALA A 38 -0.09 -8.00 -7.65
C ALA A 38 -0.26 -9.49 -7.97
N LYS A 39 -0.59 -9.82 -9.23
CA LYS A 39 -0.67 -11.21 -9.71
C LYS A 39 0.67 -11.94 -9.60
N LYS A 40 1.78 -11.29 -10.00
CA LYS A 40 3.13 -11.87 -9.91
C LYS A 40 3.57 -12.12 -8.47
N GLU A 41 3.25 -11.20 -7.56
CA GLU A 41 3.63 -11.27 -6.14
C GLU A 41 2.62 -12.02 -5.28
N LYS A 42 1.52 -12.52 -5.86
CA LYS A 42 0.40 -13.15 -5.14
C LYS A 42 -0.19 -12.23 -4.06
N LYS A 43 -0.24 -10.94 -4.34
CA LYS A 43 -0.80 -9.88 -3.50
C LYS A 43 -2.15 -9.42 -4.02
N MET A 44 -2.90 -8.74 -3.17
CA MET A 44 -4.07 -7.95 -3.55
C MET A 44 -3.64 -6.55 -4.01
N VAL A 45 -4.60 -5.71 -4.41
CA VAL A 45 -4.36 -4.30 -4.72
C VAL A 45 -5.11 -3.41 -3.74
N MET A 46 -4.44 -2.38 -3.23
CA MET A 46 -5.08 -1.29 -2.50
C MET A 46 -5.07 -0.04 -3.39
N LEU A 47 -6.23 0.33 -3.92
CA LEU A 47 -6.42 1.52 -4.74
C LEU A 47 -6.91 2.68 -3.87
N ASP A 48 -6.10 3.70 -3.72
CA ASP A 48 -6.48 5.00 -3.17
C ASP A 48 -7.07 5.86 -4.29
N ALA A 49 -8.41 5.91 -4.35
CA ALA A 49 -9.14 6.75 -5.28
C ALA A 49 -9.27 8.17 -4.69
N TYR A 50 -8.52 9.11 -5.26
CA TYR A 50 -8.46 10.49 -4.79
C TYR A 50 -8.72 11.49 -5.92
N THR A 51 -8.79 12.77 -5.59
CA THR A 51 -8.68 13.89 -6.54
C THR A 51 -7.69 14.93 -6.00
N SER A 52 -7.00 15.66 -6.88
CA SER A 52 -5.96 16.61 -6.48
C SER A 52 -6.41 17.74 -5.54
N TRP A 53 -7.69 18.14 -5.64
CA TRP A 53 -8.29 19.19 -4.82
C TRP A 53 -8.90 18.67 -3.51
N CYS A 54 -8.93 17.34 -3.29
CA CYS A 54 -9.54 16.72 -2.12
C CYS A 54 -8.71 16.95 -0.84
N GLY A 55 -9.23 17.78 0.07
CA GLY A 55 -8.64 18.04 1.39
C GLY A 55 -8.47 16.78 2.25
N PRO A 56 -9.52 15.97 2.47
CA PRO A 56 -9.42 14.75 3.28
C PRO A 56 -8.43 13.71 2.72
N CYS A 57 -8.22 13.66 1.40
CA CYS A 57 -7.22 12.81 0.76
C CYS A 57 -5.79 13.16 1.21
N LYS A 58 -5.50 14.46 1.38
CA LYS A 58 -4.21 14.92 1.93
C LYS A 58 -4.04 14.50 3.39
N VAL A 59 -5.12 14.42 4.17
CA VAL A 59 -5.07 13.92 5.55
C VAL A 59 -4.66 12.44 5.57
N LEU A 60 -5.24 11.62 4.69
CA LEU A 60 -4.86 10.22 4.53
C LEU A 60 -3.36 10.07 4.22
N LYS A 61 -2.87 10.81 3.23
CA LYS A 61 -1.45 10.82 2.84
C LYS A 61 -0.49 11.25 3.95
N ASN A 62 -0.90 12.20 4.79
CA ASN A 62 -0.01 12.80 5.79
C ASN A 62 -0.13 12.20 7.20
N LYS A 63 -1.26 11.53 7.52
CA LYS A 63 -1.57 11.07 8.88
C LYS A 63 -1.85 9.59 8.99
N VAL A 64 -2.33 8.96 7.91
CA VAL A 64 -2.72 7.54 7.92
C VAL A 64 -1.65 6.69 7.25
N PHE A 65 -1.34 6.96 5.98
CA PHE A 65 -0.37 6.17 5.21
C PHE A 65 1.06 6.16 5.77
N PRO A 66 1.57 7.20 6.47
CA PRO A 66 2.90 7.15 7.10
C PRO A 66 2.96 6.25 8.35
N ASN A 67 1.84 5.68 8.80
CA ASN A 67 1.85 4.81 9.99
C ASN A 67 2.62 3.51 9.69
N LYS A 68 3.64 3.22 10.51
CA LYS A 68 4.55 2.08 10.31
C LYS A 68 3.85 0.72 10.37
N GLU A 69 2.93 0.53 11.32
CA GLU A 69 2.23 -0.74 11.52
C GLU A 69 1.29 -1.04 10.34
N LEU A 70 0.54 -0.03 9.89
CA LEU A 70 -0.27 -0.10 8.69
C LEU A 70 0.61 -0.40 7.47
N GLY A 71 1.69 0.37 7.30
CA GLY A 71 2.63 0.23 6.19
C GLY A 71 3.20 -1.18 6.09
N ALA A 72 3.68 -1.75 7.19
CA ALA A 72 4.22 -3.10 7.23
C ALA A 72 3.22 -4.13 6.69
N TYR A 73 1.99 -4.12 7.20
CA TYR A 73 0.95 -5.05 6.78
C TYR A 73 0.54 -4.83 5.31
N ILE A 74 0.31 -3.57 4.92
CA ILE A 74 -0.13 -3.25 3.56
C ILE A 74 0.93 -3.62 2.54
N ASN A 75 2.20 -3.30 2.79
CA ASN A 75 3.31 -3.59 1.87
C ASN A 75 3.56 -5.09 1.70
N GLU A 76 3.28 -5.88 2.73
CA GLU A 76 3.38 -7.35 2.70
C GLU A 76 2.26 -7.98 1.86
N HIS A 77 1.03 -7.48 1.96
CA HIS A 77 -0.14 -8.17 1.39
C HIS A 77 -0.74 -7.50 0.14
N PHE A 78 -0.40 -6.24 -0.13
CA PHE A 78 -1.00 -5.44 -1.18
C PHE A 78 0.05 -4.75 -2.05
N VAL A 79 -0.30 -4.56 -3.32
CA VAL A 79 0.30 -3.54 -4.18
C VAL A 79 -0.59 -2.30 -4.07
N SER A 80 -0.10 -1.26 -3.43
CA SER A 80 -0.85 -0.02 -3.26
C SER A 80 -0.65 0.90 -4.45
N ILE A 81 -1.70 1.54 -4.94
CA ILE A 81 -1.63 2.54 -6.02
C ILE A 81 -2.60 3.68 -5.71
N GLY A 82 -2.14 4.90 -5.89
CA GLY A 82 -2.98 6.09 -5.81
C GLY A 82 -3.34 6.55 -7.22
N VAL A 83 -4.61 6.84 -7.46
CA VAL A 83 -5.08 7.36 -8.75
C VAL A 83 -5.93 8.59 -8.52
N ASP A 84 -5.57 9.68 -9.21
CA ASP A 84 -6.45 10.83 -9.35
C ASP A 84 -7.57 10.47 -10.34
N MET A 85 -8.80 10.34 -9.84
CA MET A 85 -9.95 9.86 -10.60
C MET A 85 -10.43 10.85 -11.67
N GLU A 86 -9.90 12.08 -11.72
CA GLU A 86 -10.24 13.09 -12.71
C GLU A 86 -9.14 13.32 -13.76
N ALA A 87 -7.99 12.65 -13.63
CA ALA A 87 -6.85 12.84 -14.52
C ALA A 87 -6.26 11.51 -15.05
N GLY A 88 -5.59 11.57 -16.21
CA GLY A 88 -4.92 10.41 -16.79
C GLY A 88 -5.87 9.22 -17.03
N GLU A 89 -5.54 8.05 -16.47
CA GLU A 89 -6.41 6.85 -16.52
C GLU A 89 -7.59 6.89 -15.53
N GLY A 90 -7.60 7.88 -14.63
CA GLY A 90 -8.60 8.07 -13.58
C GLY A 90 -10.04 8.07 -14.06
N PRO A 91 -10.43 8.86 -15.08
CA PRO A 91 -11.83 8.90 -15.54
C PRO A 91 -12.34 7.54 -16.04
N ALA A 92 -11.48 6.75 -16.68
CA ALA A 92 -11.83 5.39 -17.08
C ALA A 92 -12.03 4.47 -15.86
N LEU A 93 -11.18 4.61 -14.84
CA LEU A 93 -11.29 3.88 -13.58
C LEU A 93 -12.48 4.32 -12.74
N ALA A 94 -12.84 5.60 -12.73
CA ALA A 94 -14.02 6.12 -12.05
C ALA A 94 -15.32 5.55 -12.64
N ASN A 95 -15.36 5.34 -13.96
CA ASN A 95 -16.46 4.65 -14.62
C ASN A 95 -16.51 3.15 -14.28
N MET A 96 -15.35 2.49 -14.18
CA MET A 96 -15.25 1.07 -13.84
C MET A 96 -15.54 0.79 -12.36
N TYR A 97 -15.12 1.70 -11.50
CA TYR A 97 -15.24 1.65 -10.05
C TYR A 97 -15.99 2.89 -9.57
N PRO A 98 -17.33 2.95 -9.71
CA PRO A 98 -18.10 4.10 -9.29
C PRO A 98 -17.95 4.30 -7.78
N VAL A 99 -17.21 5.35 -7.42
CA VAL A 99 -17.02 5.80 -6.04
C VAL A 99 -18.05 6.88 -5.72
N GLU A 100 -18.57 6.85 -4.50
CA GLU A 100 -19.63 7.76 -4.04
C GLU A 100 -19.07 9.10 -3.53
N GLY A 101 -17.75 9.17 -3.33
CA GLY A 101 -17.05 10.35 -2.86
C GLY A 101 -15.55 10.10 -2.67
N TYR A 102 -14.82 11.16 -2.35
CA TYR A 102 -13.36 11.11 -2.17
C TYR A 102 -12.98 11.48 -0.73
N PRO A 103 -11.95 10.82 -0.16
CA PRO A 103 -11.25 9.65 -0.70
C PRO A 103 -12.14 8.39 -0.65
N THR A 104 -11.85 7.43 -1.52
CA THR A 104 -12.34 6.06 -1.37
C THR A 104 -11.16 5.10 -1.49
N ILE A 105 -11.02 4.20 -0.53
CA ILE A 105 -10.02 3.13 -0.60
C ILE A 105 -10.72 1.85 -1.04
N LEU A 106 -10.25 1.30 -2.15
CA LEU A 106 -10.72 0.04 -2.71
C LEU A 106 -9.67 -1.03 -2.50
N PHE A 107 -10.06 -2.13 -1.86
CA PHE A 107 -9.26 -3.33 -1.81
C PHE A 107 -9.77 -4.30 -2.86
N LEU A 108 -8.89 -4.66 -3.79
CA LEU A 108 -9.20 -5.48 -4.95
C LEU A 108 -8.37 -6.77 -4.91
N ASP A 109 -8.90 -7.85 -5.45
CA ASP A 109 -8.04 -9.00 -5.76
C ASP A 109 -7.15 -8.71 -6.98
N ALA A 110 -6.23 -9.63 -7.29
CA ALA A 110 -5.30 -9.48 -8.42
C ALA A 110 -5.97 -9.47 -9.81
N SER A 111 -7.29 -9.75 -9.89
CA SER A 111 -8.07 -9.61 -11.12
C SER A 111 -8.77 -8.26 -11.23
N GLY A 112 -8.70 -7.42 -10.19
CA GLY A 112 -9.37 -6.12 -10.12
C GLY A 112 -10.79 -6.20 -9.56
N LYS A 113 -11.22 -7.34 -9.01
CA LYS A 113 -12.55 -7.44 -8.38
C LYS A 113 -12.52 -6.83 -6.99
N ILE A 114 -13.53 -6.00 -6.68
CA ILE A 114 -13.67 -5.38 -5.36
C ILE A 114 -13.92 -6.46 -4.30
N LYS A 115 -13.07 -6.46 -3.27
CA LYS A 115 -13.23 -7.24 -2.04
C LYS A 115 -13.76 -6.41 -0.89
N LYS A 116 -13.33 -5.14 -0.81
CA LYS A 116 -13.79 -4.21 0.22
C LYS A 116 -13.70 -2.77 -0.28
N LYS A 117 -14.66 -1.94 0.15
CA LYS A 117 -14.69 -0.48 -0.05
C LYS A 117 -14.65 0.20 1.32
N VAL A 118 -13.83 1.24 1.46
CA VAL A 118 -13.82 2.17 2.59
C VAL A 118 -14.06 3.57 2.02
N LEU A 119 -15.22 4.13 2.33
CA LEU A 119 -15.62 5.46 1.85
C LEU A 119 -15.22 6.52 2.88
N GLY A 120 -14.59 7.60 2.41
CA GLY A 120 -14.17 8.73 3.24
C GLY A 120 -12.92 8.48 4.05
N LEU A 121 -12.65 9.39 4.98
CA LEU A 121 -11.51 9.30 5.89
C LEU A 121 -11.83 8.31 7.03
N PRO A 122 -11.01 7.26 7.27
CA PRO A 122 -11.19 6.39 8.43
C PRO A 122 -11.04 7.20 9.73
N GLN A 123 -12.10 7.23 10.55
CA GLN A 123 -12.11 8.03 11.79
C GLN A 123 -11.15 7.45 12.84
N GLY A 124 -10.99 6.13 12.86
CA GLY A 124 -9.96 5.44 13.65
C GLY A 124 -8.56 5.47 13.00
N GLY A 125 -8.39 6.22 11.90
CA GLY A 125 -7.13 6.42 11.21
C GLY A 125 -6.49 5.10 10.75
N ALA A 126 -5.18 4.98 10.96
CA ALA A 126 -4.41 3.81 10.55
C ALA A 126 -4.87 2.50 11.20
N LYS A 127 -5.34 2.54 12.45
CA LYS A 127 -5.80 1.35 13.17
C LYS A 127 -7.07 0.77 12.56
N GLU A 128 -8.00 1.63 12.19
CA GLU A 128 -9.22 1.21 11.51
C GLU A 128 -8.89 0.59 10.14
N LEU A 129 -8.08 1.29 9.34
CA LEU A 129 -7.71 0.80 8.01
C LEU A 129 -6.95 -0.54 8.06
N LEU A 130 -6.06 -0.70 9.05
CA LEU A 130 -5.36 -1.96 9.31
C LEU A 130 -6.34 -3.08 9.68
N GLY A 131 -7.31 -2.78 10.56
CA GLY A 131 -8.36 -3.72 10.94
C GLY A 131 -9.19 -4.15 9.73
N VAL A 132 -9.55 -3.21 8.84
CA VAL A 132 -10.24 -3.52 7.60
C VAL A 132 -9.38 -4.44 6.73
N ALA A 133 -8.12 -4.08 6.46
CA ALA A 133 -7.24 -4.85 5.59
C ALA A 133 -7.04 -6.29 6.09
N LYS A 134 -6.91 -6.50 7.40
CA LYS A 134 -6.75 -7.83 8.03
C LYS A 134 -7.98 -8.74 7.90
N ASN A 135 -9.17 -8.17 7.68
CA ASN A 135 -10.43 -8.92 7.59
C ASN A 135 -10.84 -9.28 6.16
N ILE A 136 -9.99 -8.97 5.17
CA ILE A 136 -10.26 -9.26 3.76
C ILE A 136 -9.89 -10.72 3.46
N LYS A 137 -10.84 -11.45 2.89
CA LYS A 137 -10.70 -12.86 2.47
C LYS A 137 -10.45 -12.99 0.96
#